data_AF-A0A2T0B8C4-F1
#
_entry.id   AF-A0A2T0B8C4-F1
#
_cell.length_a   1.000
_cell.length_b   1.000
_cell.length_c   1.000
_cell.angle_alpha   90.00
_cell.angle_beta   90.00
_cell.angle_gamma   90.00
#
_symmetry.space_group_name_H-M   'P 1'
#
loop_
_entity.id
_entity.type
_entity.pdbx_description
1 polymer ?
#
loop_
_entity_poly.entity_id
_entity_poly.type
_entity_poly.pdbx_seq_one_letter_code
_entity_poly.pdbx_strand_id
1 'polypeptide(L)'
;MKMIKNNNEKRIYMKKGNILILIILLILSGILGYNINSKIKSNTNVKKESVKNMNNGDLVQQEKTLPKKEEREVYDILGKSNKLTTNQWKAMEQWRSDVVKLSKENKEEVYTNGYNKEKMVALTFDDGPDSNITPKIVETLTQYNVNGNFFFIGEKVWKYPSVVEKAYKEGNLVLSHSYNHVELNKLSEGKIKNEMEKGEEEIFNIIGKKPSLIRPPYGAIDKNVIEAAKSEGNKIILWSIDTLDWSQMEKENIQKNIIDNLRPGEIILMHSNEDKIATLEALPDIIMAIKEKGYEIVTLDKLLNVEAYK
;
A
#
# COMPACT_ATOMS: atom_id res chain seq x y z
N MET A 1 -35.88 -55.61 2.76
CA MET A 1 -34.80 -55.04 3.60
C MET A 1 -33.96 -54.13 2.69
N LYS A 2 -34.38 -52.88 2.43
CA LYS A 2 -33.82 -51.60 2.99
C LYS A 2 -32.28 -51.61 3.01
N MET A 3 -31.51 -50.69 2.42
CA MET A 3 -31.72 -49.25 2.15
C MET A 3 -30.85 -48.76 0.97
N ILE A 4 -31.38 -47.81 0.20
CA ILE A 4 -30.64 -46.83 -0.61
C ILE A 4 -30.68 -45.51 0.19
N LYS A 5 -29.51 -44.92 0.48
CA LYS A 5 -29.40 -43.60 1.13
C LYS A 5 -29.51 -42.49 0.08
N ASN A 6 -30.52 -41.65 0.23
CA ASN A 6 -30.69 -40.39 -0.50
C ASN A 6 -30.50 -39.25 0.51
N ASN A 7 -29.50 -38.39 0.30
CA ASN A 7 -29.30 -37.16 1.08
C ASN A 7 -29.95 -35.99 0.34
N ASN A 8 -31.10 -35.54 0.83
CA ASN A 8 -31.72 -34.27 0.46
C ASN A 8 -31.41 -33.23 1.54
N GLU A 9 -30.51 -32.31 1.26
CA GLU A 9 -30.35 -31.10 2.07
C GLU A 9 -31.41 -30.07 1.71
N LYS A 10 -32.16 -29.65 2.73
CA LYS A 10 -33.22 -28.64 2.65
C LYS A 10 -32.60 -27.24 2.63
N ARG A 11 -32.83 -26.51 1.54
CA ARG A 11 -32.75 -25.05 1.48
C ARG A 11 -33.78 -24.43 2.43
N ILE A 12 -33.33 -23.62 3.37
CA ILE A 12 -34.19 -22.69 4.12
C ILE A 12 -33.92 -21.27 3.58
N TYR A 13 -34.95 -20.69 2.97
CA TYR A 13 -35.03 -19.29 2.60
C TYR A 13 -35.41 -18.45 3.82
N MET A 14 -34.71 -17.34 4.07
CA MET A 14 -35.24 -16.23 4.87
C MET A 14 -35.09 -14.90 4.11
N LYS A 15 -36.16 -14.10 4.18
CA LYS A 15 -36.42 -12.86 3.43
C LYS A 15 -35.76 -11.62 4.05
N LYS A 16 -35.39 -10.71 3.14
CA LYS A 16 -35.13 -9.25 3.21
C LYS A 16 -35.37 -8.49 4.53
N GLY A 17 -34.38 -7.68 4.92
CA GLY A 17 -34.53 -6.47 5.74
C GLY A 17 -33.19 -5.88 6.19
N ASN A 18 -32.85 -4.67 5.72
CA ASN A 18 -31.73 -3.77 6.11
C ASN A 18 -30.30 -4.22 5.75
N ILE A 19 -29.71 -3.56 4.74
CA ILE A 19 -28.33 -3.76 4.28
C ILE A 19 -27.39 -2.89 5.12
N LEU A 20 -26.64 -3.53 6.02
CA LEU A 20 -25.43 -3.02 6.65
C LEU A 20 -24.31 -4.00 6.25
N ILE A 21 -23.31 -3.55 5.49
CA ILE A 21 -22.19 -4.40 5.07
C ILE A 21 -21.19 -4.46 6.23
N LEU A 22 -21.15 -5.59 6.93
CA LEU A 22 -20.12 -5.96 7.91
C LEU A 22 -19.58 -7.34 7.53
N ILE A 23 -18.28 -7.42 7.24
CA ILE A 23 -17.54 -8.68 7.19
C ILE A 23 -16.98 -8.89 8.60
N ILE A 24 -17.48 -9.91 9.32
CA ILE A 24 -17.05 -10.29 10.66
C ILE A 24 -16.33 -11.63 10.57
N LEU A 25 -15.13 -11.72 11.14
CA LEU A 25 -14.56 -12.96 11.69
C LEU A 25 -14.01 -12.68 13.11
N LEU A 26 -14.54 -13.43 14.07
CA LEU A 26 -14.24 -13.41 15.51
C LEU A 26 -13.11 -14.40 15.83
N ILE A 27 -12.28 -14.10 16.84
CA ILE A 27 -12.11 -14.87 18.10
C ILE A 27 -11.21 -14.09 19.09
N LEU A 28 -11.73 -13.89 20.31
CA LEU A 28 -11.12 -13.45 21.59
C LEU A 28 -10.27 -14.60 22.20
N SER A 29 -9.32 -14.49 23.14
CA SER A 29 -8.96 -13.57 24.25
C SER A 29 -7.61 -14.01 24.88
N GLY A 30 -6.94 -13.16 25.71
CA GLY A 30 -6.03 -13.67 26.76
C GLY A 30 -4.83 -12.84 27.28
N ILE A 31 -5.09 -11.68 27.91
CA ILE A 31 -4.44 -10.97 29.06
C ILE A 31 -3.04 -11.38 29.61
N LEU A 32 -2.17 -10.36 29.83
CA LEU A 32 -1.30 -9.99 31.00
C LEU A 32 0.05 -9.45 30.45
N GLY A 33 0.58 -8.26 30.73
CA GLY A 33 0.49 -7.36 31.87
C GLY A 33 1.87 -7.26 32.54
N TYR A 34 2.72 -6.27 32.20
CA TYR A 34 3.73 -5.75 33.13
C TYR A 34 4.27 -4.35 32.75
N ASN A 35 4.23 -3.46 33.75
CA ASN A 35 4.84 -2.13 33.81
C ASN A 35 6.28 -2.27 34.31
N ILE A 36 7.28 -1.59 33.70
CA ILE A 36 8.41 -1.03 34.47
C ILE A 36 8.77 0.35 33.91
N ASN A 37 8.70 1.30 34.83
CA ASN A 37 9.15 2.68 34.77
C ASN A 37 10.63 2.72 35.17
N SER A 38 11.49 3.44 34.45
CA SER A 38 12.65 4.07 35.10
C SER A 38 13.11 5.35 34.40
N LYS A 39 12.98 6.43 35.16
CA LYS A 39 13.68 7.71 35.01
C LYS A 39 15.19 7.51 34.96
N ILE A 40 15.88 8.22 34.08
CA ILE A 40 17.19 8.80 34.37
C ILE A 40 17.20 10.28 33.96
N LYS A 41 17.59 11.11 34.92
CA LYS A 41 17.75 12.56 34.86
C LYS A 41 19.16 12.94 34.37
N SER A 42 19.19 13.98 33.54
CA SER A 42 20.15 15.11 33.46
C SER A 42 21.55 14.99 34.08
N ASN A 43 22.57 15.40 33.31
CA ASN A 43 23.41 16.58 33.63
C ASN A 43 24.47 16.79 32.51
N THR A 44 24.37 17.87 31.73
CA THR A 44 25.02 19.20 31.88
C THR A 44 26.38 19.36 31.18
N ASN A 45 26.37 20.28 30.21
CA ASN A 45 27.22 21.47 30.06
C ASN A 45 28.61 21.44 29.40
N VAL A 46 28.83 22.61 28.78
CA VAL A 46 30.05 23.30 28.30
C VAL A 46 30.61 22.75 26.97
N LYS A 47 30.87 23.52 25.90
CA LYS A 47 31.38 24.90 25.79
C LYS A 47 30.84 25.65 24.56
N LYS A 48 30.49 26.93 24.78
CA LYS A 48 30.48 27.99 23.76
C LYS A 48 31.92 28.40 23.50
N GLU A 49 32.33 28.38 22.23
CA GLU A 49 33.46 29.17 21.76
C GLU A 49 33.00 30.14 20.67
N SER A 50 33.33 31.40 20.92
CA SER A 50 33.15 32.56 20.07
C SER A 50 34.19 32.56 18.94
N VAL A 51 33.75 32.75 17.70
CA VAL A 51 34.64 33.13 16.59
C VAL A 51 34.18 34.45 15.98
N LYS A 52 35.18 35.29 15.75
CA LYS A 52 35.19 36.72 15.42
C LYS A 52 34.56 37.04 14.06
N ASN A 53 33.96 38.24 14.02
CA ASN A 53 33.64 39.00 12.81
C ASN A 53 34.90 39.27 11.97
N MET A 54 34.81 39.01 10.66
CA MET A 54 35.64 39.65 9.63
C MET A 54 34.77 40.07 8.44
N ASN A 55 35.01 41.33 8.08
CA ASN A 55 34.51 42.22 7.03
C ASN A 55 33.83 41.66 5.76
N ASN A 56 32.86 42.49 5.34
CA ASN A 56 32.24 42.60 4.02
C ASN A 56 33.24 42.56 2.86
N GLY A 57 32.94 41.69 1.89
CA GLY A 57 33.44 41.73 0.52
C GLY A 57 32.34 41.19 -0.39
N ASP A 58 32.06 41.91 -1.47
CA ASP A 58 30.95 41.72 -2.39
C ASP A 58 30.75 40.27 -2.84
N LEU A 59 29.57 39.71 -2.53
CA LEU A 59 29.05 38.51 -3.16
C LEU A 59 27.66 38.83 -3.69
N VAL A 60 27.62 39.06 -4.99
CA VAL A 60 26.39 39.07 -5.80
C VAL A 60 25.67 37.75 -5.53
N GLN A 61 24.57 37.82 -4.79
CA GLN A 61 23.64 36.70 -4.63
C GLN A 61 23.01 36.41 -5.99
N GLN A 62 23.54 35.43 -6.72
CA GLN A 62 22.69 34.63 -7.59
C GLN A 62 21.73 33.89 -6.67
N GLU A 63 20.51 34.43 -6.54
CA GLU A 63 19.36 33.62 -6.14
C GLU A 63 19.27 32.47 -7.14
N LYS A 64 19.84 31.32 -6.76
CA LYS A 64 19.43 30.04 -7.33
C LYS A 64 17.96 29.92 -6.98
N THR A 65 17.10 30.26 -7.93
CA THR A 65 15.70 29.86 -7.90
C THR A 65 15.70 28.35 -7.68
N LEU A 66 15.29 27.93 -6.48
CA LEU A 66 15.02 26.53 -6.20
C LEU A 66 14.11 26.04 -7.32
N PRO A 67 14.43 24.91 -7.98
CA PRO A 67 13.59 24.40 -9.05
C PRO A 67 12.17 24.29 -8.51
N LYS A 68 11.23 24.91 -9.24
CA LYS A 68 9.81 24.89 -8.89
C LYS A 68 9.42 23.42 -8.70
N LYS A 69 9.00 23.05 -7.48
CA LYS A 69 8.63 21.67 -7.16
C LYS A 69 7.64 21.20 -8.23
N GLU A 70 7.99 20.14 -8.94
CA GLU A 70 7.15 19.65 -10.03
C GLU A 70 5.76 19.34 -9.46
N GLU A 71 4.73 19.87 -10.13
CA GLU A 71 3.36 19.66 -9.69
C GLU A 71 2.83 18.36 -10.29
N ARG A 72 2.39 17.45 -9.42
CA ARG A 72 1.76 16.20 -9.82
C ARG A 72 0.30 16.43 -10.24
N GLU A 73 -0.04 15.99 -11.45
CA GLU A 73 -1.43 15.83 -11.86
C GLU A 73 -2.03 14.60 -11.18
N VAL A 74 -3.24 14.73 -10.62
CA VAL A 74 -3.93 13.61 -9.95
C VAL A 74 -4.91 12.97 -10.93
N TYR A 75 -4.69 11.68 -11.21
CA TYR A 75 -5.49 10.91 -12.15
C TYR A 75 -6.79 10.38 -11.54
N ASP A 76 -7.77 10.15 -12.40
CA ASP A 76 -8.89 9.26 -12.10
C ASP A 76 -8.39 7.81 -11.95
N ILE A 77 -9.03 7.06 -11.06
CA ILE A 77 -8.76 5.65 -10.81
C ILE A 77 -9.53 4.80 -11.83
N LEU A 78 -8.81 3.97 -12.58
CA LEU A 78 -9.33 3.17 -13.68
C LEU A 78 -9.32 1.66 -13.37
N GLY A 79 -10.00 0.88 -14.21
CA GLY A 79 -10.19 -0.57 -14.07
C GLY A 79 -11.66 -0.95 -14.00
N LYS A 80 -12.02 -2.09 -14.59
CA LYS A 80 -13.39 -2.63 -14.71
C LYS A 80 -13.48 -4.07 -14.23
N SER A 81 -14.62 -4.45 -13.67
CA SER A 81 -14.90 -5.83 -13.26
C SER A 81 -16.23 -6.27 -13.85
N ASN A 82 -16.27 -7.50 -14.36
CA ASN A 82 -17.49 -8.15 -14.84
C ASN A 82 -18.23 -8.90 -13.71
N LYS A 83 -17.71 -8.88 -12.47
CA LYS A 83 -18.29 -9.60 -11.32
C LYS A 83 -19.05 -8.70 -10.35
N LEU A 84 -18.87 -7.38 -10.43
CA LEU A 84 -19.55 -6.44 -9.54
C LEU A 84 -21.00 -6.21 -9.96
N THR A 85 -21.90 -6.22 -8.98
CA THR A 85 -23.29 -5.76 -9.19
C THR A 85 -23.32 -4.26 -9.48
N THR A 86 -24.41 -3.77 -10.09
CA THR A 86 -24.60 -2.33 -10.34
C THR A 86 -24.44 -1.46 -9.10
N ASN A 87 -24.92 -1.93 -7.94
CA ASN A 87 -24.79 -1.17 -6.68
C ASN A 87 -23.36 -1.16 -6.16
N GLN A 88 -22.64 -2.28 -6.24
CA GLN A 88 -21.23 -2.33 -5.89
C GLN A 88 -20.40 -1.43 -6.82
N TRP A 89 -20.69 -1.46 -8.12
CA TRP A 89 -20.02 -0.60 -9.09
C TRP A 89 -20.23 0.89 -8.79
N LYS A 90 -21.47 1.32 -8.53
CA LYS A 90 -21.78 2.70 -8.13
C LYS A 90 -21.07 3.12 -6.84
N ALA A 91 -21.01 2.23 -5.85
CA ALA A 91 -20.30 2.50 -4.60
C ALA A 91 -18.79 2.67 -4.85
N MET A 92 -18.21 1.86 -5.73
CA MET A 92 -16.81 1.98 -6.13
C MET A 92 -16.53 3.26 -6.92
N GLU A 93 -17.41 3.66 -7.84
CA GLU A 93 -17.28 4.94 -8.57
C GLU A 93 -17.31 6.14 -7.62
N GLN A 94 -18.21 6.11 -6.63
CA GLN A 94 -18.27 7.13 -5.59
C GLN A 94 -16.98 7.16 -4.77
N TRP A 95 -16.52 6.02 -4.28
CA TRP A 95 -15.26 5.91 -3.53
C TRP A 95 -14.05 6.42 -4.34
N ARG A 96 -13.95 6.07 -5.63
CA ARG A 96 -12.88 6.56 -6.52
C ARG A 96 -12.89 8.08 -6.61
N SER A 97 -14.07 8.68 -6.79
CA SER A 97 -14.23 10.14 -6.84
C SER A 97 -13.78 10.81 -5.54
N ASP A 98 -14.18 10.25 -4.40
CA ASP A 98 -13.83 10.78 -3.07
C ASP A 98 -12.32 10.68 -2.81
N VAL A 99 -11.68 9.56 -3.17
CA VAL A 99 -10.22 9.39 -3.06
C VAL A 99 -9.46 10.37 -3.95
N VAL A 100 -9.87 10.53 -5.20
CA VAL A 100 -9.25 11.48 -6.14
C VAL A 100 -9.35 12.90 -5.60
N LYS A 101 -10.51 13.26 -5.03
CA LYS A 101 -10.70 14.56 -4.36
C LYS A 101 -9.75 14.72 -3.18
N LEU A 102 -9.68 13.74 -2.27
CA LEU A 102 -8.77 13.78 -1.12
C LEU A 102 -7.30 13.90 -1.54
N SER A 103 -6.88 13.19 -2.59
CA SER A 103 -5.52 13.29 -3.12
C SER A 103 -5.22 14.68 -3.73
N LYS A 104 -6.20 15.30 -4.41
CA LYS A 104 -6.07 16.67 -4.91
C LYS A 104 -5.95 17.69 -3.78
N GLU A 105 -6.66 17.49 -2.68
CA GLU A 105 -6.62 18.36 -1.50
C GLU A 105 -5.36 18.16 -0.63
N ASN A 106 -4.74 16.98 -0.70
CA ASN A 106 -3.59 16.58 0.14
C ASN A 106 -2.44 16.01 -0.72
N LYS A 107 -1.99 16.76 -1.74
CA LYS A 107 -1.07 16.26 -2.79
C LYS A 107 0.27 15.73 -2.27
N GLU A 108 0.71 16.21 -1.11
CA GLU A 108 2.01 15.88 -0.50
C GLU A 108 1.95 14.65 0.41
N GLU A 109 0.75 14.32 0.90
CA GLU A 109 0.47 13.26 1.85
C GLU A 109 -0.20 12.04 1.20
N VAL A 110 -1.00 12.23 0.15
CA VAL A 110 -1.81 11.16 -0.48
C VAL A 110 -1.49 11.04 -1.97
N TYR A 111 -0.90 9.92 -2.37
CA TYR A 111 -0.51 9.61 -3.75
C TYR A 111 -1.43 8.53 -4.32
N THR A 112 -2.07 8.82 -5.44
CA THR A 112 -2.79 7.83 -6.27
C THR A 112 -2.01 7.45 -7.51
N ASN A 113 -1.11 8.31 -7.96
CA ASN A 113 -0.19 8.14 -9.08
C ASN A 113 1.12 8.88 -8.75
N GLY A 114 2.17 8.64 -9.52
CA GLY A 114 3.41 9.40 -9.48
C GLY A 114 3.49 10.50 -10.53
N TYR A 115 4.72 10.98 -10.75
CA TYR A 115 4.98 11.99 -11.79
C TYR A 115 4.85 11.39 -13.20
N ASN A 116 4.38 12.20 -14.14
CA ASN A 116 3.92 11.74 -15.46
C ASN A 116 4.83 12.14 -16.63
N LYS A 117 6.02 12.69 -16.35
CA LYS A 117 6.96 13.14 -17.38
C LYS A 117 7.74 11.98 -17.99
N GLU A 118 8.00 10.95 -17.21
CA GLU A 118 8.73 9.76 -17.63
C GLU A 118 7.74 8.60 -17.75
N LYS A 119 7.96 7.71 -18.72
CA LYS A 119 7.15 6.50 -18.88
C LYS A 119 7.54 5.48 -17.80
N MET A 120 7.19 5.78 -16.56
CA MET A 120 7.40 4.91 -15.41
C MET A 120 6.07 4.47 -14.82
N VAL A 121 6.02 3.25 -14.31
CA VAL A 121 4.88 2.72 -13.55
C VAL A 121 5.39 1.89 -12.37
N ALA A 122 4.58 1.77 -11.31
CA ALA A 122 4.87 0.90 -10.17
C ALA A 122 3.86 -0.25 -10.11
N LEU A 123 4.38 -1.48 -10.10
CA LEU A 123 3.59 -2.66 -9.73
C LEU A 123 3.54 -2.74 -8.20
N THR A 124 2.33 -2.78 -7.65
CA THR A 124 2.13 -2.84 -6.20
C THR A 124 1.29 -4.06 -5.80
N PHE A 125 1.62 -4.66 -4.67
CA PHE A 125 1.02 -5.91 -4.21
C PHE A 125 0.63 -5.83 -2.74
N ASP A 126 -0.66 -5.98 -2.46
CA ASP A 126 -1.20 -5.91 -1.10
C ASP A 126 -1.35 -7.33 -0.47
N ASP A 127 -1.72 -7.35 0.80
CA ASP A 127 -2.18 -8.50 1.60
C ASP A 127 -1.20 -9.64 1.90
N GLY A 128 0.00 -9.62 1.33
CA GLY A 128 1.07 -10.54 1.72
C GLY A 128 1.65 -10.25 3.12
N PRO A 129 2.71 -10.96 3.53
CA PRO A 129 3.26 -12.13 2.85
C PRO A 129 2.47 -13.41 3.15
N ASP A 130 2.63 -14.41 2.30
CA ASP A 130 2.28 -15.81 2.57
C ASP A 130 3.45 -16.75 2.18
N SER A 131 3.25 -18.06 2.38
CA SER A 131 4.28 -19.07 2.14
C SER A 131 4.38 -19.61 0.69
N ASN A 132 3.49 -19.20 -0.22
CA ASN A 132 3.32 -19.80 -1.53
C ASN A 132 3.23 -18.78 -2.69
N ILE A 133 2.25 -17.88 -2.69
CA ILE A 133 2.01 -16.93 -3.79
C ILE A 133 3.01 -15.77 -3.72
N THR A 134 3.18 -15.15 -2.55
CA THR A 134 4.12 -14.03 -2.38
C THR A 134 5.55 -14.36 -2.87
N PRO A 135 6.19 -15.48 -2.45
CA PRO A 135 7.55 -15.79 -2.91
C PRO A 135 7.64 -16.07 -4.41
N LYS A 136 6.58 -16.60 -5.05
CA LYS A 136 6.55 -16.83 -6.50
C LYS A 136 6.39 -15.55 -7.30
N ILE A 137 5.63 -14.59 -6.78
CA ILE A 137 5.56 -13.24 -7.35
C ILE A 137 6.94 -12.59 -7.30
N VAL A 138 7.61 -12.65 -6.15
CA VAL A 138 8.99 -12.14 -5.97
C VAL A 138 9.96 -12.79 -6.98
N GLU A 139 9.93 -14.12 -7.11
CA GLU A 139 10.75 -14.84 -8.11
C GLU A 139 10.46 -14.40 -9.54
N THR A 140 9.19 -14.19 -9.88
CA THR A 140 8.80 -13.72 -11.21
C THR A 140 9.34 -12.32 -11.49
N LEU A 141 9.21 -11.38 -10.55
CA LEU A 141 9.77 -10.02 -10.70
C LEU A 141 11.29 -10.07 -10.95
N THR A 142 12.01 -10.89 -10.19
CA THR A 142 13.45 -11.11 -10.33
C THR A 142 13.82 -11.72 -11.69
N GLN A 143 13.09 -12.74 -12.15
CA GLN A 143 13.30 -13.34 -13.48
C GLN A 143 13.17 -12.32 -14.62
N TYR A 144 12.28 -11.34 -14.47
CA TYR A 144 12.07 -10.29 -15.45
C TYR A 144 12.92 -9.04 -15.21
N ASN A 145 13.82 -9.04 -14.22
CA ASN A 145 14.66 -7.90 -13.84
C ASN A 145 13.83 -6.62 -13.61
N VAL A 146 12.77 -6.73 -12.82
CA VAL A 146 11.95 -5.60 -12.38
C VAL A 146 11.72 -5.68 -10.88
N ASN A 147 11.39 -4.56 -10.25
CA ASN A 147 11.06 -4.52 -8.82
C ASN A 147 9.56 -4.30 -8.62
N GLY A 148 9.04 -4.91 -7.57
CA GLY A 148 7.70 -4.70 -7.05
C GLY A 148 7.70 -3.89 -5.76
N ASN A 149 6.50 -3.50 -5.34
CA ASN A 149 6.27 -2.73 -4.14
C ASN A 149 5.20 -3.44 -3.31
N PHE A 150 5.61 -4.06 -2.21
CA PHE A 150 4.74 -4.91 -1.40
C PHE A 150 4.24 -4.15 -0.18
N PHE A 151 2.92 -4.05 -0.03
CA PHE A 151 2.29 -3.57 1.19
C PHE A 151 1.85 -4.80 1.99
N PHE A 152 2.60 -5.11 3.05
CA PHE A 152 2.37 -6.31 3.85
C PHE A 152 1.58 -6.00 5.13
N ILE A 153 0.72 -6.96 5.49
CA ILE A 153 -0.04 -6.92 6.74
C ILE A 153 0.89 -7.32 7.89
N GLY A 154 1.01 -6.48 8.92
CA GLY A 154 1.93 -6.68 10.03
C GLY A 154 1.78 -8.05 10.72
N GLU A 155 0.55 -8.52 10.96
CA GLU A 155 0.31 -9.84 11.55
C GLU A 155 0.90 -11.00 10.71
N LYS A 156 0.98 -10.83 9.38
CA LYS A 156 1.57 -11.82 8.47
C LYS A 156 3.08 -11.69 8.34
N VAL A 157 3.61 -10.48 8.45
CA VAL A 157 5.06 -10.19 8.45
C VAL A 157 5.77 -11.02 9.51
N TRP A 158 5.25 -11.02 10.75
CA TRP A 158 5.76 -11.86 11.83
C TRP A 158 5.74 -13.37 11.52
N LYS A 159 4.73 -13.85 10.78
CA LYS A 159 4.55 -15.27 10.45
C LYS A 159 5.47 -15.77 9.35
N TYR A 160 5.89 -14.89 8.44
CA TYR A 160 6.69 -15.23 7.26
C TYR A 160 7.95 -14.37 7.10
N PRO A 161 8.83 -14.29 8.12
CA PRO A 161 9.97 -13.37 8.10
C PRO A 161 10.97 -13.67 6.98
N SER A 162 11.13 -14.93 6.58
CA SER A 162 11.99 -15.32 5.47
C SER A 162 11.50 -14.81 4.11
N VAL A 163 10.19 -14.73 3.91
CA VAL A 163 9.58 -14.20 2.68
C VAL A 163 9.78 -12.69 2.61
N VAL A 164 9.61 -12.01 3.74
CA VAL A 164 9.85 -10.57 3.89
C VAL A 164 11.31 -10.23 3.58
N GLU A 165 12.25 -10.96 4.20
CA GLU A 165 13.68 -10.77 3.98
C GLU A 165 14.08 -11.03 2.52
N LYS A 166 13.55 -12.10 1.91
CA LYS A 166 13.79 -12.42 0.49
C LYS A 166 13.29 -11.30 -0.43
N ALA A 167 12.04 -10.84 -0.24
CA ALA A 167 11.46 -9.78 -1.04
C ALA A 167 12.34 -8.51 -1.02
N TYR A 168 12.80 -8.10 0.16
CA TYR A 168 13.66 -6.95 0.33
C TYR A 168 15.05 -7.14 -0.30
N LYS A 169 15.69 -8.31 -0.09
CA LYS A 169 17.01 -8.63 -0.66
C LYS A 169 17.02 -8.70 -2.19
N GLU A 170 15.88 -9.03 -2.80
CA GLU A 170 15.70 -9.02 -4.26
C GLU A 170 15.38 -7.62 -4.83
N GLY A 171 15.50 -6.57 -4.02
CA GLY A 171 15.39 -5.17 -4.44
C GLY A 171 13.96 -4.63 -4.48
N ASN A 172 12.98 -5.39 -4.00
CA ASN A 172 11.60 -4.91 -3.88
C ASN A 172 11.45 -3.98 -2.67
N LEU A 173 10.52 -3.02 -2.75
CA LEU A 173 10.10 -2.31 -1.55
C LEU A 173 9.18 -3.19 -0.71
N VAL A 174 9.46 -3.25 0.58
CA VAL A 174 8.57 -3.84 1.59
C VAL A 174 8.06 -2.73 2.50
N LEU A 175 6.75 -2.51 2.47
CA LEU A 175 6.01 -1.38 3.02
C LEU A 175 4.82 -1.87 3.86
N SER A 176 4.22 -0.99 4.65
CA SER A 176 3.18 -1.37 5.63
C SER A 176 1.75 -1.26 5.06
N HIS A 177 0.96 -2.31 5.28
CA HIS A 177 -0.49 -2.37 5.01
C HIS A 177 -1.32 -2.38 6.30
N SER A 178 -0.88 -1.64 7.32
CA SER A 178 -1.35 -1.74 8.72
C SER A 178 -1.04 -3.08 9.38
N TYR A 179 -1.35 -3.22 10.67
CA TYR A 179 -1.07 -4.44 11.41
C TYR A 179 -2.19 -5.50 11.27
N ASN A 180 -3.46 -5.13 11.46
CA ASN A 180 -4.61 -6.07 11.51
C ASN A 180 -5.54 -6.03 10.28
N HIS A 181 -5.22 -5.24 9.25
CA HIS A 181 -6.05 -5.13 8.04
C HIS A 181 -7.50 -4.64 8.31
N VAL A 182 -7.62 -3.60 9.14
CA VAL A 182 -8.90 -2.98 9.52
C VAL A 182 -9.13 -1.66 8.80
N GLU A 183 -10.39 -1.25 8.63
CA GLU A 183 -10.74 0.07 8.06
C GLU A 183 -10.30 1.20 9.01
N LEU A 184 -9.19 1.85 8.70
CA LEU A 184 -8.58 2.85 9.59
C LEU A 184 -9.50 4.05 9.85
N ASN A 185 -10.29 4.46 8.86
CA ASN A 185 -11.25 5.56 9.00
C ASN A 185 -12.44 5.26 9.94
N LYS A 186 -12.55 4.03 10.47
CA LYS A 186 -13.53 3.67 11.51
C LYS A 186 -12.94 3.66 12.92
N LEU A 187 -11.66 3.98 13.05
CA LEU A 187 -10.93 3.96 14.32
C LEU A 187 -10.76 5.37 14.90
N SER A 188 -10.46 5.44 16.20
CA SER A 188 -9.97 6.68 16.81
C SER A 188 -8.53 6.94 16.39
N GLU A 189 -8.11 8.20 16.38
CA GLU A 189 -6.75 8.61 15.97
C GLU A 189 -5.63 7.77 16.62
N GLY A 190 -5.68 7.58 17.94
CA GLY A 190 -4.68 6.76 18.65
C GLY A 190 -4.66 5.29 18.20
N LYS A 191 -5.80 4.72 17.78
CA LYS A 191 -5.86 3.37 17.21
C LYS A 191 -5.33 3.33 15.79
N ILE A 192 -5.56 4.39 15.00
CA ILE A 192 -5.00 4.54 13.66
C ILE A 192 -3.46 4.53 13.74
N LYS A 193 -2.88 5.37 14.61
CA LYS A 193 -1.42 5.43 14.82
C LYS A 193 -0.85 4.08 15.24
N ASN A 194 -1.46 3.45 16.25
CA ASN A 194 -1.02 2.14 16.70
C ASN A 194 -1.08 1.07 15.59
N GLU A 195 -2.10 1.07 14.71
CA GLU A 195 -2.15 0.15 13.57
C GLU A 195 -1.03 0.38 12.55
N MET A 196 -0.68 1.65 12.30
CA MET A 196 0.42 2.02 11.40
C MET A 196 1.77 1.66 12.01
N GLU A 197 2.04 2.15 13.22
CA GLU A 197 3.31 1.96 13.94
C GLU A 197 3.63 0.47 14.11
N LYS A 198 2.67 -0.35 14.53
CA LYS A 198 2.89 -1.79 14.69
C LYS A 198 3.20 -2.48 13.38
N GLY A 199 2.48 -2.16 12.30
CA GLY A 199 2.77 -2.73 10.99
C GLY A 199 4.17 -2.37 10.48
N GLU A 200 4.59 -1.14 10.73
CA GLU A 200 5.94 -0.66 10.40
C GLU A 200 7.03 -1.31 11.27
N GLU A 201 6.77 -1.52 12.56
CA GLU A 201 7.70 -2.15 13.50
C GLU A 201 7.97 -3.62 13.14
N GLU A 202 6.93 -4.38 12.75
CA GLU A 202 7.12 -5.76 12.30
C GLU A 202 8.07 -5.84 11.09
N ILE A 203 7.96 -4.90 10.16
CA ILE A 203 8.84 -4.83 8.99
C ILE A 203 10.26 -4.40 9.43
N PHE A 204 10.37 -3.36 10.26
CA PHE A 204 11.65 -2.87 10.77
C PHE A 204 12.44 -3.98 11.48
N ASN A 205 11.78 -4.81 12.27
CA ASN A 205 12.41 -5.89 13.01
C ASN A 205 13.07 -6.96 12.11
N ILE A 206 12.65 -7.07 10.85
CA ILE A 206 13.19 -8.04 9.89
C ILE A 206 14.24 -7.41 8.97
N ILE A 207 13.95 -6.23 8.40
CA ILE A 207 14.79 -5.61 7.36
C ILE A 207 15.64 -4.43 7.84
N GLY A 208 15.48 -4.00 9.11
CA GLY A 208 16.23 -2.89 9.70
C GLY A 208 15.87 -1.51 9.12
N LYS A 209 14.74 -1.41 8.41
CA LYS A 209 14.25 -0.18 7.77
C LYS A 209 12.77 0.01 8.10
N LYS A 210 12.41 1.18 8.65
CA LYS A 210 11.03 1.48 9.04
C LYS A 210 10.31 2.12 7.83
N PRO A 211 9.20 1.57 7.33
CA PRO A 211 8.50 2.17 6.19
C PRO A 211 8.05 3.61 6.48
N SER A 212 8.15 4.48 5.47
CA SER A 212 7.54 5.82 5.46
C SER A 212 6.38 5.92 4.46
N LEU A 213 6.16 4.87 3.66
CA LEU A 213 5.04 4.74 2.75
C LEU A 213 4.10 3.67 3.29
N ILE A 214 2.82 4.01 3.39
CA ILE A 214 1.79 3.10 3.88
C ILE A 214 0.61 3.06 2.92
N ARG A 215 -0.06 1.93 2.85
CA ARG A 215 -1.35 1.81 2.17
C ARG A 215 -2.41 1.41 3.19
N PRO A 216 -3.41 2.25 3.48
CA PRO A 216 -4.53 1.87 4.32
C PRO A 216 -5.35 0.74 3.69
N PRO A 217 -5.72 -0.31 4.45
CA PRO A 217 -6.61 -1.37 3.98
C PRO A 217 -7.88 -0.81 3.33
N TYR A 218 -8.34 -1.48 2.27
CA TYR A 218 -9.52 -1.09 1.48
C TYR A 218 -9.44 0.30 0.82
N GLY A 219 -8.28 0.96 0.88
CA GLY A 219 -8.15 2.38 0.55
C GLY A 219 -9.04 3.28 1.43
N ALA A 220 -9.36 2.81 2.64
CA ALA A 220 -10.27 3.48 3.57
C ALA A 220 -9.56 4.65 4.27
N ILE A 221 -9.64 5.83 3.65
CA ILE A 221 -9.03 7.07 4.16
C ILE A 221 -10.07 8.14 4.46
N ASP A 222 -9.76 8.97 5.43
CA ASP A 222 -10.43 10.23 5.73
C ASP A 222 -9.39 11.25 6.24
N LYS A 223 -9.85 12.42 6.68
CA LYS A 223 -8.99 13.44 7.25
C LYS A 223 -8.18 12.95 8.46
N ASN A 224 -8.78 12.15 9.34
CA ASN A 224 -8.11 11.65 10.54
C ASN A 224 -6.99 10.67 10.19
N VAL A 225 -7.21 9.79 9.19
CA VAL A 225 -6.19 8.87 8.69
C VAL A 225 -5.02 9.64 8.06
N ILE A 226 -5.30 10.68 7.28
CA ILE A 226 -4.27 11.52 6.66
C ILE A 226 -3.45 12.26 7.72
N GLU A 227 -4.11 12.87 8.71
CA GLU A 227 -3.43 13.59 9.79
C GLU A 227 -2.59 12.66 10.67
N ALA A 228 -3.11 11.46 11.00
CA ALA A 228 -2.36 10.45 11.73
C ALA A 228 -1.11 10.01 10.95
N ALA A 229 -1.27 9.63 9.68
CA ALA A 229 -0.16 9.25 8.81
C ALA A 229 0.90 10.34 8.73
N LYS A 230 0.49 11.59 8.51
CA LYS A 230 1.39 12.74 8.48
C LYS A 230 2.15 12.93 9.78
N SER A 231 1.48 12.80 10.93
CA SER A 231 2.13 12.95 12.24
C SER A 231 3.17 11.86 12.54
N GLU A 232 2.98 10.67 11.96
CA GLU A 232 3.92 9.55 12.04
C GLU A 232 5.02 9.60 10.96
N GLY A 233 5.07 10.67 10.16
CA GLY A 233 6.04 10.82 9.07
C GLY A 233 5.76 9.94 7.86
N ASN A 234 4.52 9.45 7.72
CA ASN A 234 4.10 8.59 6.62
C ASN A 234 3.44 9.36 5.47
N LYS A 235 3.58 8.80 4.27
CA LYS A 235 2.78 9.13 3.09
C LYS A 235 1.83 7.98 2.77
N ILE A 236 0.60 8.33 2.42
CA ILE A 236 -0.44 7.37 2.02
C ILE A 236 -0.31 7.12 0.53
N ILE A 237 -0.20 5.85 0.16
CA ILE A 237 -0.13 5.38 -1.22
C ILE A 237 -1.39 4.58 -1.54
N LEU A 238 -2.15 5.06 -2.51
CA LEU A 238 -3.27 4.35 -3.14
C LEU A 238 -2.87 3.96 -4.57
N TRP A 239 -3.79 3.98 -5.52
CA TRP A 239 -3.54 3.52 -6.88
C TRP A 239 -4.37 4.31 -7.90
N SER A 240 -3.95 4.24 -9.15
CA SER A 240 -4.61 4.87 -10.30
C SER A 240 -5.07 3.83 -11.33
N ILE A 241 -4.56 2.60 -11.27
CA ILE A 241 -5.15 1.41 -11.90
C ILE A 241 -5.46 0.38 -10.83
N ASP A 242 -6.72 -0.03 -10.77
CA ASP A 242 -7.18 -1.18 -10.00
C ASP A 242 -7.35 -2.37 -10.95
N THR A 243 -6.58 -3.44 -10.75
CA THR A 243 -6.73 -4.65 -11.56
C THR A 243 -8.00 -5.41 -11.24
N LEU A 244 -8.59 -5.16 -10.06
CA LEU A 244 -9.78 -5.82 -9.54
C LEU A 244 -9.62 -7.35 -9.41
N ASP A 245 -8.38 -7.83 -9.26
CA ASP A 245 -8.00 -9.24 -9.07
C ASP A 245 -8.58 -9.89 -7.80
N TRP A 246 -9.07 -9.07 -6.86
CA TRP A 246 -9.87 -9.51 -5.71
C TRP A 246 -11.32 -9.84 -6.07
N SER A 247 -11.85 -9.29 -7.17
CA SER A 247 -13.23 -9.48 -7.61
C SER A 247 -13.36 -10.47 -8.76
N GLN A 248 -12.34 -10.56 -9.61
CA GLN A 248 -12.32 -11.35 -10.83
C GLN A 248 -11.14 -12.32 -10.82
N MET A 249 -11.34 -13.51 -11.40
CA MET A 249 -10.39 -14.63 -11.29
C MET A 249 -9.70 -14.95 -12.62
N GLU A 250 -10.07 -14.25 -13.69
CA GLU A 250 -9.53 -14.49 -15.04
C GLU A 250 -8.31 -13.58 -15.28
N LYS A 251 -7.15 -14.19 -15.55
CA LYS A 251 -5.89 -13.49 -15.77
C LYS A 251 -5.97 -12.47 -16.92
N GLU A 252 -6.76 -12.76 -17.95
CA GLU A 252 -6.95 -11.87 -19.10
C GLU A 252 -7.65 -10.58 -18.70
N ASN A 253 -8.60 -10.63 -17.76
CA ASN A 253 -9.28 -9.43 -17.27
C ASN A 253 -8.35 -8.57 -16.40
N ILE A 254 -7.52 -9.22 -15.57
CA ILE A 254 -6.48 -8.55 -14.76
C ILE A 254 -5.51 -7.81 -15.69
N GLN A 255 -4.97 -8.51 -16.69
CA GLN A 255 -4.04 -7.95 -17.66
C GLN A 255 -4.68 -6.78 -18.45
N LYS A 256 -5.92 -6.96 -18.92
CA LYS A 256 -6.64 -5.96 -19.71
C LYS A 256 -6.86 -4.65 -18.94
N ASN A 257 -7.14 -4.73 -17.65
CA ASN A 257 -7.28 -3.54 -16.80
C ASN A 257 -6.00 -2.71 -16.73
N ILE A 258 -4.83 -3.31 -16.93
CA ILE A 258 -3.56 -2.59 -16.98
C ILE A 258 -3.30 -2.04 -18.38
N ILE A 259 -3.35 -2.91 -19.39
CA ILE A 259 -2.95 -2.58 -20.76
C ILE A 259 -3.80 -1.45 -21.36
N ASP A 260 -5.10 -1.44 -21.09
CA ASP A 260 -6.03 -0.47 -21.67
C ASP A 260 -5.98 0.90 -20.99
N ASN A 261 -5.45 0.97 -19.77
CA ASN A 261 -5.51 2.18 -18.94
C ASN A 261 -4.13 2.80 -18.67
N LEU A 262 -3.06 2.22 -19.24
CA LEU A 262 -1.68 2.59 -18.93
C LEU A 262 -1.36 4.06 -19.30
N ARG A 263 -0.96 4.84 -18.29
CA ARG A 263 -0.46 6.22 -18.42
C ARG A 263 0.92 6.33 -17.73
N PRO A 264 1.73 7.35 -18.06
CA PRO A 264 2.92 7.67 -17.27
C PRO A 264 2.59 7.97 -15.81
N GLY A 265 3.32 7.40 -14.86
CA GLY A 265 3.09 7.63 -13.43
C GLY A 265 2.10 6.67 -12.77
N GLU A 266 1.63 5.62 -13.44
CA GLU A 266 0.63 4.72 -12.86
C GLU A 266 1.14 3.97 -11.64
N ILE A 267 0.30 3.91 -10.60
CA ILE A 267 0.43 2.96 -9.50
C ILE A 267 -0.63 1.88 -9.70
N ILE A 268 -0.19 0.65 -9.92
CA ILE A 268 -1.04 -0.48 -10.30
C ILE A 268 -1.26 -1.37 -9.07
N LEU A 269 -2.51 -1.51 -8.63
CA LEU A 269 -2.89 -2.37 -7.50
C LEU A 269 -3.16 -3.81 -7.94
N MET A 270 -2.49 -4.73 -7.27
CA MET A 270 -2.71 -6.18 -7.28
C MET A 270 -2.56 -6.72 -5.85
N HIS A 271 -2.79 -8.01 -5.65
CA HIS A 271 -2.64 -8.68 -4.36
C HIS A 271 -1.66 -9.87 -4.46
N SER A 272 -1.05 -10.23 -3.32
CA SER A 272 -0.01 -11.27 -3.25
C SER A 272 -0.26 -12.36 -2.20
N ASN A 273 -1.50 -12.47 -1.70
CA ASN A 273 -1.91 -13.48 -0.73
C ASN A 273 -2.38 -14.79 -1.41
N GLU A 274 -2.70 -15.80 -0.59
CA GLU A 274 -2.79 -17.22 -1.00
C GLU A 274 -3.79 -17.54 -2.12
N ASP A 275 -4.80 -16.71 -2.33
CA ASP A 275 -5.83 -16.90 -3.36
C ASP A 275 -5.50 -16.21 -4.71
N LYS A 276 -4.34 -15.55 -4.82
CA LYS A 276 -3.95 -14.72 -5.98
C LYS A 276 -3.16 -15.47 -7.04
N ILE A 277 -3.59 -16.70 -7.34
CA ILE A 277 -3.01 -17.51 -8.41
C ILE A 277 -3.18 -16.86 -9.79
N ALA A 278 -4.34 -16.26 -10.06
CA ALA A 278 -4.61 -15.59 -11.35
C ALA A 278 -3.69 -14.37 -11.56
N THR A 279 -3.41 -13.63 -10.49
CA THR A 279 -2.45 -12.52 -10.50
C THR A 279 -1.04 -13.01 -10.80
N LEU A 280 -0.60 -14.08 -10.14
CA LEU A 280 0.69 -14.71 -10.40
C LEU A 280 0.82 -15.18 -11.85
N GLU A 281 -0.23 -15.81 -12.40
CA GLU A 281 -0.25 -16.28 -13.80
C GLU A 281 -0.29 -15.13 -14.82
N ALA A 282 -0.90 -13.99 -14.48
CA ALA A 282 -0.95 -12.81 -15.33
C ALA A 282 0.37 -12.03 -15.35
N LEU A 283 1.14 -12.09 -14.26
CA LEU A 283 2.27 -11.20 -14.02
C LEU A 283 3.35 -11.21 -15.12
N PRO A 284 3.78 -12.37 -15.68
CA PRO A 284 4.69 -12.39 -16.82
C PRO A 284 4.20 -11.56 -18.01
N ASP A 285 2.94 -11.78 -18.42
CA ASP A 285 2.33 -11.13 -19.57
C ASP A 285 2.13 -9.63 -19.32
N ILE A 286 1.83 -9.25 -18.08
CA ILE A 286 1.74 -7.84 -17.64
C ILE A 286 3.10 -7.15 -17.79
N ILE A 287 4.17 -7.75 -17.26
CA ILE A 287 5.51 -7.15 -17.31
C ILE A 287 5.97 -6.97 -18.76
N MET A 288 5.77 -7.99 -19.60
CA MET A 288 6.12 -7.91 -21.03
C MET A 288 5.33 -6.80 -21.73
N ALA A 289 4.01 -6.74 -21.55
CA ALA A 289 3.17 -5.74 -22.20
C ALA A 289 3.51 -4.29 -21.77
N ILE A 290 3.85 -4.07 -20.50
CA ILE A 290 4.30 -2.76 -20.01
C ILE A 290 5.61 -2.36 -20.69
N LYS A 291 6.59 -3.28 -20.73
CA LYS A 291 7.89 -3.04 -21.37
C LYS A 291 7.77 -2.80 -22.88
N GLU A 292 6.93 -3.56 -23.58
CA GLU A 292 6.66 -3.39 -25.01
C GLU A 292 6.07 -2.01 -25.35
N LYS A 293 5.27 -1.43 -24.43
CA LYS A 293 4.75 -0.06 -24.56
C LYS A 293 5.80 1.02 -24.24
N GLY A 294 7.02 0.62 -23.89
CA GLY A 294 8.14 1.49 -23.58
C GLY A 294 8.08 2.11 -22.18
N TYR A 295 7.44 1.43 -21.23
CA TYR A 295 7.43 1.84 -19.83
C TYR A 295 8.49 1.11 -19.02
N GLU A 296 9.15 1.84 -18.12
CA GLU A 296 9.99 1.27 -17.08
C GLU A 296 9.13 0.92 -15.86
N ILE A 297 9.36 -0.26 -15.29
CA ILE A 297 8.72 -0.69 -14.03
C ILE A 297 9.68 -0.35 -12.89
N VAL A 298 9.24 0.51 -11.99
CA VAL A 298 10.08 1.10 -10.93
C VAL A 298 9.47 0.93 -9.54
N THR A 299 10.30 1.15 -8.53
CA THR A 299 9.88 1.27 -7.13
C THR A 299 9.16 2.60 -6.86
N LEU A 300 8.33 2.65 -5.81
CA LEU A 300 7.52 3.81 -5.47
C LEU A 300 8.35 5.03 -5.06
N ASP A 301 9.47 4.85 -4.36
CA ASP A 301 10.40 5.94 -4.03
C ASP A 301 10.90 6.65 -5.30
N LYS A 302 11.26 5.88 -6.33
CA LYS A 302 11.65 6.42 -7.64
C LYS A 302 10.48 7.09 -8.35
N LEU A 303 9.32 6.42 -8.43
CA LEU A 303 8.13 6.94 -9.13
C LEU A 303 7.60 8.25 -8.52
N LEU A 304 7.67 8.36 -7.19
CA LEU A 304 7.10 9.45 -6.41
C LEU A 304 8.14 10.50 -6.00
N ASN A 305 9.43 10.23 -6.21
CA ASN A 305 10.55 11.05 -5.73
C ASN A 305 10.46 11.37 -4.22
N VAL A 306 10.29 10.32 -3.41
CA VAL A 306 10.20 10.38 -1.94
C VAL A 306 11.03 9.25 -1.33
N GLU A 307 11.38 9.36 -0.06
CA GLU A 307 12.01 8.24 0.66
C GLU A 307 10.96 7.15 0.95
N ALA A 308 11.32 5.88 0.72
CA ALA A 308 10.47 4.73 1.06
C ALA A 308 10.51 4.34 2.55
N TYR A 309 11.55 4.78 3.26
CA TYR A 309 11.85 4.43 4.64
C TYR A 309 12.24 5.67 5.45
N LYS A 310 11.93 5.67 6.74
CA LYS A 310 12.28 6.69 7.74
C LYS A 310 13.23 6.13 8.81
#